data_AF-A0A3S0YC80-F1
#
_entry.id   AF-A0A3S0YC80-F1
#
_cell.length_a   1.000
_cell.length_b   1.000
_cell.length_c   1.000
_cell.angle_alpha   90.00
_cell.angle_beta   90.00
_cell.angle_gamma   90.00
#
_symmetry.space_group_name_H-M   'P 1'
#
loop_
_entity.id
_entity.type
_entity.pdbx_description
1 polymer ?
#
loop_
_entity_poly.entity_id
_entity_poly.type
_entity_poly.pdbx_seq_one_letter_code
_entity_poly.pdbx_strand_id
1 'polypeptide(L)'
;MGRYGHLIKLIIFVLFLCGIAFFLTYDFDFLTKSRAEEINWFVFIATALLAGIAYFEFNRANKLSSNEFLLFISNRWGSAEVIKARQIIHAYFVKNYRNPESTTFSDYNCSLCQTSKNILELSRKDGEDGSNFIYLLNLIDYLETISYFYDRGDLELSDIQNTSGHNILFLYAIFQSYKEQRQKHDKTYFANIDKLYKALKTLSA
;
A
#
# COMPACT_ATOMS: atom_id res chain seq x y z
N MET A 1 7.47 2.12 8.07
CA MET A 1 7.24 2.08 9.54
C MET A 1 7.58 0.69 10.15
N GLY A 2 8.70 0.05 9.78
CA GLY A 2 8.89 -1.40 9.99
C GLY A 2 9.83 -1.85 11.13
N ARG A 3 10.64 -0.98 11.72
CA ARG A 3 11.63 -1.36 12.76
C ARG A 3 11.25 -0.97 14.20
N TYR A 4 10.61 0.19 14.37
CA TYR A 4 10.23 0.67 15.71
C TYR A 4 8.99 -0.04 16.28
N GLY A 5 8.06 -0.48 15.43
CA GLY A 5 6.86 -1.21 15.88
C GLY A 5 7.17 -2.56 16.53
N HIS A 6 8.16 -3.30 15.99
CA HIS A 6 8.62 -4.54 16.59
C HIS A 6 9.36 -4.31 17.92
N LEU A 7 10.17 -3.26 18.00
CA LEU A 7 10.91 -2.91 19.21
C LEU A 7 9.98 -2.50 20.35
N ILE A 8 8.94 -1.71 20.06
CA ILE A 8 7.93 -1.32 21.04
C ILE A 8 7.13 -2.54 21.52
N LYS A 9 6.72 -3.43 20.60
CA LYS A 9 6.03 -4.69 20.96
C LYS A 9 6.91 -5.60 21.83
N LEU A 10 8.20 -5.70 21.51
CA LEU A 10 9.17 -6.46 22.30
C LEU A 10 9.36 -5.86 23.69
N ILE A 11 9.49 -4.54 23.81
CA ILE A 11 9.62 -3.84 25.08
C ILE A 11 8.38 -4.07 25.95
N ILE A 12 7.17 -3.93 25.40
CA ILE A 12 5.92 -4.18 26.13
C ILE A 12 5.84 -5.64 26.59
N PHE A 13 6.23 -6.60 25.74
CA PHE A 13 6.22 -8.01 26.09
C PHE A 13 7.26 -8.37 27.17
N VAL A 14 8.47 -7.78 27.09
CA VAL A 14 9.51 -7.95 28.11
C VAL A 14 9.08 -7.34 29.43
N LEU A 15 8.48 -6.14 29.44
CA LEU A 15 7.93 -5.54 30.65
C LEU A 15 6.80 -6.38 31.26
N PHE A 16 5.95 -6.99 30.42
CA PHE A 16 4.91 -7.91 30.87
C PHE A 16 5.50 -9.19 31.49
N LEU A 17 6.50 -9.81 30.86
CA LEU A 17 7.20 -10.97 31.40
C LEU A 17 7.98 -10.66 32.68
N CYS A 18 8.63 -9.49 32.76
CA CYS A 18 9.28 -9.02 33.99
C CYS A 18 8.26 -8.80 35.11
N GLY A 19 7.07 -8.28 34.79
CA GLY A 19 5.95 -8.16 35.73
C GLY A 19 5.49 -9.51 36.26
N ILE A 20 5.36 -10.53 35.39
CA ILE A 20 5.01 -11.90 35.78
C ILE A 20 6.13 -12.57 36.58
N ALA A 21 7.38 -12.39 36.19
CA ALA A 21 8.52 -12.98 36.91
C ALA A 21 8.65 -12.38 38.32
N PHE A 22 8.46 -11.05 38.44
CA PHE A 22 8.39 -10.36 39.73
C PHE A 22 7.20 -10.87 40.58
N PHE A 23 6.05 -11.11 39.95
CA PHE A 23 4.84 -11.69 40.57
C PHE A 23 5.11 -13.09 41.15
N LEU A 24 5.74 -13.99 40.39
CA LEU A 24 6.09 -15.34 40.85
C LEU A 24 7.10 -15.35 42.01
N THR A 25 7.98 -14.35 42.10
CA THR A 25 8.92 -14.21 43.22
C THR A 25 8.29 -13.58 44.48
N TYR A 26 7.22 -12.80 44.34
CA TYR A 26 6.55 -12.11 45.45
C TYR A 26 5.39 -12.93 46.06
N ASP A 27 4.76 -13.82 45.27
CA ASP A 27 3.69 -14.73 45.72
C ASP A 27 4.14 -15.79 46.73
N PHE A 28 5.44 -15.98 46.93
CA PHE A 28 5.94 -16.89 47.97
C PHE A 28 5.65 -16.40 49.40
N ASP A 29 5.13 -15.17 49.56
CA ASP A 29 4.77 -14.54 50.84
C ASP A 29 3.26 -14.19 50.95
N PHE A 30 2.42 -14.78 50.10
CA PHE A 30 0.99 -14.44 49.91
C PHE A 30 0.10 -14.59 51.16
N LEU A 31 0.55 -15.30 52.20
CA LEU A 31 -0.24 -15.56 53.41
C LEU A 31 -0.25 -14.42 54.44
N THR A 32 0.50 -13.32 54.22
CA THR A 32 0.69 -12.26 55.24
C THR A 32 0.20 -10.86 54.85
N LYS A 33 -0.40 -10.66 53.67
CA LYS A 33 -0.68 -9.32 53.12
C LYS A 33 -2.05 -8.73 53.49
N SER A 34 -2.13 -7.39 53.52
CA SER A 34 -3.35 -6.64 53.86
C SER A 34 -4.35 -6.56 52.70
N ARG A 35 -5.66 -6.49 52.99
CA ARG A 35 -6.75 -6.36 51.99
C ARG A 35 -6.56 -5.24 50.97
N ALA A 36 -5.85 -4.17 51.32
CA ALA A 36 -5.59 -3.06 50.41
C ALA A 36 -4.66 -3.45 49.26
N GLU A 37 -3.71 -4.35 49.52
CA GLU A 37 -2.83 -4.89 48.47
C GLU A 37 -3.59 -5.82 47.54
N GLU A 38 -4.46 -6.69 48.07
CA GLU A 38 -5.32 -7.57 47.27
C GLU A 38 -6.20 -6.80 46.27
N ILE A 39 -6.81 -5.69 46.70
CA ILE A 39 -7.63 -4.84 45.83
C ILE A 39 -6.79 -4.19 44.72
N ASN A 40 -5.60 -3.66 45.06
CA ASN A 40 -4.69 -3.08 44.07
C ASN A 40 -4.23 -4.13 43.04
N TRP A 41 -3.98 -5.37 43.48
CA TRP A 41 -3.64 -6.48 42.59
C TRP A 41 -4.77 -6.86 41.64
N PHE A 42 -5.99 -6.97 42.15
CA PHE A 42 -7.16 -7.24 41.34
C PHE A 42 -7.36 -6.16 40.27
N VAL A 43 -7.22 -4.88 40.65
CA VAL A 43 -7.32 -3.75 39.72
C VAL A 43 -6.22 -3.78 38.66
N PHE A 44 -4.99 -4.12 39.02
CA PHE A 44 -3.88 -4.24 38.08
C PHE A 44 -4.11 -5.35 37.04
N ILE A 45 -4.49 -6.56 37.49
CA ILE A 45 -4.76 -7.70 36.60
C ILE A 45 -5.94 -7.39 35.67
N ALA A 46 -7.03 -6.82 36.21
CA ALA A 46 -8.18 -6.44 35.42
C ALA A 46 -7.82 -5.39 34.34
N THR A 47 -6.99 -4.40 34.70
CA THR A 47 -6.51 -3.37 33.77
C THR A 47 -5.60 -3.96 32.69
N ALA A 48 -4.68 -4.84 33.05
CA ALA A 48 -3.79 -5.51 32.10
C ALA A 48 -4.58 -6.39 31.11
N LEU A 49 -5.59 -7.11 31.61
CA LEU A 49 -6.45 -7.95 30.79
C LEU A 49 -7.30 -7.10 29.82
N LEU A 50 -7.87 -5.99 30.29
CA LEU A 50 -8.58 -5.03 29.43
C LEU A 50 -7.66 -4.41 28.37
N ALA A 51 -6.43 -4.03 28.74
CA ALA A 51 -5.45 -3.51 27.78
C ALA A 51 -5.08 -4.56 26.73
N GLY A 52 -4.94 -5.83 27.12
CA GLY A 52 -4.71 -6.95 26.20
C GLY A 52 -5.87 -7.17 25.23
N ILE A 53 -7.11 -7.17 25.71
CA ILE A 53 -8.33 -7.27 24.88
C ILE A 53 -8.40 -6.08 23.92
N ALA A 54 -8.21 -4.85 24.42
CA ALA A 54 -8.23 -3.64 23.61
C ALA A 54 -7.15 -3.68 22.51
N TYR A 55 -5.95 -4.15 22.82
CA TYR A 55 -4.88 -4.33 21.83
C TYR A 55 -5.27 -5.36 20.75
N PHE A 56 -5.89 -6.48 21.13
CA PHE A 56 -6.32 -7.49 20.18
C PHE A 56 -7.44 -6.98 19.26
N GLU A 57 -8.47 -6.34 19.83
CA GLU A 57 -9.56 -5.73 19.06
C GLU A 57 -9.07 -4.59 18.17
N PHE A 58 -8.13 -3.76 18.62
CA PHE A 58 -7.53 -2.71 17.80
C PHE A 58 -6.78 -3.28 16.59
N ASN A 59 -5.98 -4.34 16.78
CA ASN A 59 -5.29 -5.00 15.67
C ASN A 59 -6.28 -5.68 14.70
N ARG A 60 -7.36 -6.27 15.23
CA ARG A 60 -8.43 -6.87 14.42
C ARG A 60 -9.16 -5.80 13.61
N ALA A 61 -9.49 -4.66 14.21
CA ALA A 61 -10.10 -3.52 13.53
C ALA A 61 -9.21 -2.98 12.41
N ASN A 62 -7.89 -2.86 12.65
CA ASN A 62 -6.94 -2.45 11.61
C ASN A 62 -6.90 -3.43 10.43
N LYS A 63 -6.94 -4.74 10.71
CA LYS A 63 -7.01 -5.77 9.64
C LYS A 63 -8.33 -5.70 8.85
N LEU A 64 -9.45 -5.48 9.54
CA LEU A 64 -10.75 -5.28 8.89
C LEU A 64 -10.73 -4.05 7.96
N SER A 65 -10.18 -2.93 8.43
CA SER A 65 -10.00 -1.72 7.63
C SER A 65 -9.12 -1.94 6.39
N SER A 66 -8.00 -2.66 6.54
CA SER A 66 -7.13 -3.03 5.40
C SER A 66 -7.89 -3.90 4.37
N ASN A 67 -8.65 -4.90 4.83
CA ASN A 67 -9.46 -5.74 3.95
C ASN A 67 -10.55 -4.96 3.22
N GLU A 68 -11.24 -4.05 3.90
CA GLU A 68 -12.20 -3.14 3.28
C GLU A 68 -11.54 -2.27 2.20
N PHE A 69 -10.31 -1.82 2.46
CA PHE A 69 -9.56 -1.06 1.49
C PHE A 69 -9.11 -1.89 0.28
N LEU A 70 -8.71 -3.16 0.47
CA LEU A 70 -8.44 -4.09 -0.65
C LEU A 70 -9.70 -4.33 -1.50
N LEU A 71 -10.87 -4.44 -0.87
CA LEU A 71 -12.15 -4.51 -1.58
C LEU A 71 -12.44 -3.22 -2.35
N PHE A 72 -12.17 -2.05 -1.75
CA PHE A 72 -12.29 -0.77 -2.43
C PHE A 72 -11.37 -0.68 -3.66
N ILE A 73 -10.10 -1.10 -3.53
CA ILE A 73 -9.14 -1.20 -4.64
C ILE A 73 -9.70 -2.09 -5.74
N SER A 74 -10.17 -3.30 -5.38
CA SER A 74 -10.73 -4.27 -6.33
C SER A 74 -11.94 -3.70 -7.07
N ASN A 75 -12.86 -3.07 -6.34
CA ASN A 75 -14.05 -2.44 -6.92
C ASN A 75 -13.68 -1.28 -7.85
N ARG A 76 -12.74 -0.42 -7.43
CA ARG A 76 -12.28 0.71 -8.24
C ARG A 76 -11.53 0.24 -9.49
N TRP A 77 -10.77 -0.86 -9.41
CA TRP A 77 -10.14 -1.48 -10.58
C TRP A 77 -11.15 -1.93 -11.64
N GLY A 78 -12.33 -2.37 -11.20
CA GLY A 78 -13.46 -2.76 -12.06
C GLY A 78 -14.32 -1.58 -12.56
N SER A 79 -14.03 -0.34 -12.16
CA SER A 79 -14.83 0.82 -12.56
C SER A 79 -14.70 1.15 -14.05
N ALA A 80 -15.77 1.72 -14.63
CA ALA A 80 -15.81 2.04 -16.05
C ALA A 80 -14.69 3.00 -16.49
N GLU A 81 -14.32 3.96 -15.63
CA GLU A 81 -13.26 4.92 -15.92
C GLU A 81 -11.89 4.24 -15.99
N VAL A 82 -11.61 3.33 -15.04
CA VAL A 82 -10.35 2.57 -15.00
C VAL A 82 -10.30 1.55 -16.14
N ILE A 83 -11.41 0.94 -16.50
CA ILE A 83 -11.51 0.08 -17.69
C ILE A 83 -11.20 0.89 -18.95
N LYS A 84 -11.80 2.08 -19.12
CA LYS A 84 -11.56 2.95 -20.27
C LYS A 84 -10.10 3.40 -20.35
N ALA A 85 -9.51 3.78 -19.22
CA ALA A 85 -8.08 4.12 -19.12
C ALA A 85 -7.20 2.96 -19.61
N ARG A 86 -7.46 1.74 -19.13
CA ARG A 86 -6.73 0.53 -19.55
C ARG A 86 -6.93 0.20 -21.02
N GLN A 87 -8.11 0.43 -21.59
CA GLN A 87 -8.35 0.26 -23.03
C GLN A 87 -7.50 1.21 -23.86
N ILE A 88 -7.39 2.48 -23.44
CA ILE A 88 -6.54 3.48 -24.10
C ILE A 88 -5.06 3.04 -24.06
N ILE A 89 -4.56 2.66 -22.87
CA ILE A 89 -3.19 2.18 -22.69
C ILE A 89 -2.94 0.94 -23.56
N HIS A 90 -3.88 -0.01 -23.55
CA HIS A 90 -3.79 -1.23 -24.34
C HIS A 90 -3.75 -0.94 -25.84
N ALA A 91 -4.58 -0.03 -26.34
CA ALA A 91 -4.59 0.35 -27.76
C ALA A 91 -3.25 0.95 -28.20
N TYR A 92 -2.67 1.86 -27.40
CA TYR A 92 -1.34 2.40 -27.68
C TYR A 92 -0.25 1.33 -27.60
N PHE A 93 -0.30 0.48 -26.57
CA PHE A 93 0.70 -0.57 -26.40
C PHE A 93 0.68 -1.58 -27.54
N VAL A 94 -0.51 -2.07 -27.94
CA VAL A 94 -0.65 -3.01 -29.05
C VAL A 94 -0.17 -2.39 -30.36
N LYS A 95 -0.49 -1.12 -30.62
CA LYS A 95 0.00 -0.40 -31.80
C LYS A 95 1.53 -0.34 -31.86
N ASN A 96 2.18 -0.18 -30.70
CA ASN A 96 3.64 -0.10 -30.62
C ASN A 96 4.32 -1.47 -30.56
N TYR A 97 3.62 -2.51 -30.08
CA TYR A 97 4.17 -3.84 -29.86
C TYR A 97 3.98 -4.78 -31.05
N ARG A 98 2.85 -4.67 -31.75
CA ARG A 98 2.58 -5.44 -32.97
C ARG A 98 3.04 -4.66 -34.19
N ASN A 99 3.86 -5.29 -35.02
CA ASN A 99 4.08 -4.80 -36.37
C ASN A 99 2.87 -5.19 -37.24
N PRO A 100 2.14 -4.24 -37.86
CA PRO A 100 1.04 -4.59 -38.75
C PRO A 100 1.49 -5.25 -40.05
N GLU A 101 2.77 -5.12 -40.43
CA GLU A 101 3.32 -5.62 -41.70
C GLU A 101 4.09 -6.94 -41.57
N SER A 102 4.24 -7.47 -40.34
CA SER A 102 4.92 -8.75 -40.10
C SER A 102 4.32 -9.50 -38.91
N THR A 103 4.58 -10.80 -38.82
CA THR A 103 4.25 -11.60 -37.62
C THR A 103 5.24 -11.38 -36.47
N THR A 104 6.16 -10.41 -36.60
CA THR A 104 7.18 -10.13 -35.60
C THR A 104 6.74 -9.04 -34.64
N PHE A 105 7.04 -9.24 -33.37
CA PHE A 105 6.73 -8.28 -32.30
C PHE A 105 7.94 -7.37 -32.05
N SER A 106 7.67 -6.11 -31.73
CA SER A 106 8.71 -5.18 -31.28
C SER A 106 9.19 -5.55 -29.88
N ASP A 107 10.41 -5.10 -29.52
CA ASP A 107 10.93 -5.28 -28.16
C ASP A 107 9.95 -4.69 -27.13
N TYR A 108 9.73 -5.45 -26.04
CA TYR A 108 8.74 -5.10 -25.03
C TYR A 108 9.07 -3.77 -24.35
N ASN A 109 10.34 -3.54 -24.00
CA ASN A 109 10.77 -2.32 -23.32
C ASN A 109 10.71 -1.11 -24.26
N CYS A 110 11.10 -1.29 -25.52
CA CYS A 110 10.92 -0.26 -26.56
C CYS A 110 9.44 0.10 -26.72
N SER A 111 8.55 -0.90 -26.74
CA SER A 111 7.10 -0.70 -26.88
C SER A 111 6.50 0.05 -25.69
N LEU A 112 6.95 -0.25 -24.46
CA LEU A 112 6.61 0.51 -23.26
C LEU A 112 7.07 1.96 -23.36
N CYS A 113 8.32 2.20 -23.78
CA CYS A 113 8.88 3.53 -23.93
C CYS A 113 8.08 4.38 -24.94
N GLN A 114 7.71 3.81 -26.08
CA GLN A 114 6.87 4.50 -27.07
C GLN A 114 5.45 4.74 -26.55
N THR A 115 4.87 3.79 -25.81
CA THR A 115 3.55 3.95 -25.21
C THR A 115 3.53 5.09 -24.20
N SER A 116 4.59 5.19 -23.39
CA SER A 116 4.79 6.28 -22.45
C SER A 116 4.87 7.65 -23.13
N LYS A 117 5.54 7.75 -24.27
CA LYS A 117 5.57 8.97 -25.09
C LYS A 117 4.20 9.33 -25.67
N ASN A 118 3.46 8.35 -26.18
CA ASN A 118 2.11 8.58 -26.72
C ASN A 118 1.14 9.11 -25.64
N ILE A 119 1.24 8.62 -24.40
CA ILE A 119 0.43 9.11 -23.28
C ILE A 119 0.79 10.54 -22.92
N LEU A 120 2.09 10.86 -22.91
CA LEU A 120 2.56 12.22 -22.73
C LEU A 120 2.02 13.16 -23.83
N GLU A 121 2.01 12.72 -25.09
CA GLU A 121 1.43 13.50 -26.19
C GLU A 121 -0.08 13.69 -26.04
N LEU A 122 -0.81 12.64 -25.62
CA LEU A 122 -2.24 12.71 -25.34
C LEU A 122 -2.56 13.77 -24.27
N SER A 123 -1.69 13.93 -23.26
CA SER A 123 -1.86 14.95 -22.21
C SER A 123 -1.83 16.39 -22.70
N ARG A 124 -1.37 16.62 -23.93
CA ARG A 124 -1.22 17.95 -24.56
C ARG A 124 -2.29 18.25 -25.60
N LYS A 125 -3.20 17.30 -25.84
CA LYS A 125 -4.27 17.45 -26.82
C LYS A 125 -5.50 18.09 -26.18
N ASP A 126 -6.20 18.89 -26.97
CA ASP A 126 -7.49 19.50 -26.61
C ASP A 126 -8.67 18.71 -27.22
N GLY A 127 -9.90 19.03 -26.80
CA GLY A 127 -11.11 18.44 -27.35
C GLY A 127 -11.34 16.98 -26.93
N GLU A 128 -11.90 16.17 -27.84
CA GLU A 128 -12.26 14.77 -27.56
C GLU A 128 -11.03 13.92 -27.20
N ASP A 129 -9.90 14.15 -27.85
CA ASP A 129 -8.64 13.48 -27.53
C ASP A 129 -8.13 13.87 -26.12
N GLY A 130 -8.25 15.13 -25.73
CA GLY A 130 -7.93 15.58 -24.37
C GLY A 130 -8.82 14.95 -23.31
N SER A 131 -10.10 14.70 -23.63
CA SER A 131 -11.03 14.03 -22.71
C SER A 131 -10.60 12.60 -22.39
N ASN A 132 -9.94 11.90 -23.32
CA ASN A 132 -9.39 10.56 -23.07
C ASN A 132 -8.29 10.58 -22.00
N PHE A 133 -7.54 11.68 -21.90
CA PHE A 133 -6.51 11.84 -20.87
C PHE A 133 -7.10 11.94 -19.46
N ILE A 134 -8.35 12.39 -19.30
CA ILE A 134 -9.04 12.45 -18.00
C ILE A 134 -9.18 11.05 -17.39
N TYR A 135 -9.44 10.03 -18.21
CA TYR A 135 -9.46 8.64 -17.72
C TYR A 135 -8.08 8.18 -17.23
N LEU A 136 -7.01 8.60 -17.91
CA LEU A 136 -5.65 8.29 -17.49
C LEU A 136 -5.26 9.02 -16.20
N LEU A 137 -5.72 10.25 -16.00
CA LEU A 137 -5.57 10.97 -14.73
C LEU A 137 -6.27 10.24 -13.57
N ASN A 138 -7.51 9.78 -13.78
CA ASN A 138 -8.22 8.96 -12.79
C ASN A 138 -7.45 7.68 -12.43
N LEU A 139 -6.72 7.09 -13.39
CA LEU A 139 -5.88 5.93 -13.14
C LEU A 139 -4.63 6.29 -12.33
N ILE A 140 -4.02 7.47 -12.56
CA ILE A 140 -2.93 7.99 -11.72
C ILE A 140 -3.42 8.26 -10.31
N ASP A 141 -4.58 8.89 -10.14
CA ASP A 141 -5.18 9.15 -8.81
C ASP A 141 -5.47 7.85 -8.06
N TYR A 142 -5.91 6.82 -8.78
CA TYR A 142 -6.08 5.49 -8.22
C TYR A 142 -4.74 4.89 -7.73
N LEU A 143 -3.65 5.03 -8.50
CA LEU A 143 -2.32 4.58 -8.07
C LEU A 143 -1.79 5.39 -6.88
N GLU A 144 -2.01 6.70 -6.87
CA GLU A 144 -1.63 7.57 -5.75
C GLU A 144 -2.40 7.18 -4.48
N THR A 145 -3.68 6.86 -4.61
CA THR A 145 -4.52 6.38 -3.49
C THR A 145 -3.91 5.12 -2.88
N ILE A 146 -3.61 4.09 -3.68
CA ILE A 146 -2.96 2.86 -3.17
C ILE A 146 -1.62 3.19 -2.50
N SER A 147 -0.83 4.05 -3.14
CA SER A 147 0.51 4.42 -2.66
C SER A 147 0.48 5.20 -1.35
N TYR A 148 -0.52 6.06 -1.16
CA TYR A 148 -0.75 6.81 0.06
C TYR A 148 -1.07 5.89 1.25
N PHE A 149 -1.98 4.94 1.07
CA PHE A 149 -2.34 3.98 2.13
C PHE A 149 -1.19 3.01 2.44
N TYR A 150 -0.39 2.65 1.44
CA TYR A 150 0.87 1.93 1.66
C TYR A 150 1.86 2.75 2.51
N ASP A 151 2.11 4.03 2.18
CA ASP A 151 3.06 4.86 2.91
C ASP A 151 2.64 5.09 4.37
N ARG A 152 1.33 5.16 4.63
CA ARG A 152 0.75 5.22 5.98
C ARG A 152 0.86 3.92 6.78
N GLY A 153 1.10 2.79 6.12
CA GLY A 153 1.11 1.48 6.75
C GLY A 153 -0.28 0.88 6.97
N ASP A 154 -1.31 1.45 6.33
CA ASP A 154 -2.68 0.93 6.35
C ASP A 154 -2.83 -0.27 5.40
N LEU A 155 -1.91 -0.41 4.44
CA LEU A 155 -1.79 -1.57 3.55
C LEU A 155 -0.44 -2.26 3.67
N GLU A 156 -0.47 -3.59 3.73
CA GLU A 156 0.73 -4.42 3.66
C GLU A 156 1.19 -4.60 2.21
N LEU A 157 2.51 -4.58 2.00
CA LEU A 157 3.11 -4.71 0.68
C LEU A 157 2.81 -6.06 0.02
N SER A 158 2.73 -7.13 0.82
CA SER A 158 2.37 -8.48 0.36
C SER A 158 0.98 -8.53 -0.25
N ASP A 159 0.01 -7.84 0.37
CA ASP A 159 -1.37 -7.83 -0.09
C ASP A 159 -1.50 -7.06 -1.41
N ILE A 160 -0.78 -5.93 -1.53
CA ILE A 160 -0.68 -5.17 -2.78
C ILE A 160 -0.03 -6.03 -3.86
N GLN A 161 1.08 -6.71 -3.55
CA GLN A 161 1.81 -7.55 -4.51
C GLN A 161 0.91 -8.66 -5.08
N ASN A 162 0.17 -9.35 -4.21
CA ASN A 162 -0.73 -10.45 -4.59
C ASN A 162 -1.94 -9.97 -5.41
N THR A 163 -2.42 -8.75 -5.15
CA THR A 163 -3.65 -8.24 -5.79
C THR A 163 -3.36 -7.51 -7.11
N SER A 164 -2.33 -6.66 -7.16
CA SER A 164 -2.11 -5.73 -8.27
C SER A 164 -0.65 -5.37 -8.55
N GLY A 165 0.32 -6.02 -7.90
CA GLY A 165 1.75 -5.67 -7.99
C GLY A 165 2.28 -5.55 -9.42
N HIS A 166 2.03 -6.56 -10.26
CA HIS A 166 2.45 -6.54 -11.67
C HIS A 166 1.81 -5.41 -12.47
N ASN A 167 0.53 -5.13 -12.22
CA ASN A 167 -0.18 -4.04 -12.89
C ASN A 167 0.39 -2.68 -12.49
N ILE A 168 0.74 -2.49 -11.21
CA ILE A 168 1.35 -1.25 -10.73
C ILE A 168 2.73 -1.04 -11.36
N LEU A 169 3.57 -2.09 -11.44
CA LEU A 169 4.87 -2.03 -12.10
C LEU A 169 4.74 -1.66 -13.59
N PHE A 170 3.79 -2.28 -14.29
CA PHE A 170 3.49 -1.96 -15.69
C PHE A 170 3.02 -0.51 -15.86
N LEU A 171 2.01 -0.10 -15.08
CA LEU A 171 1.45 1.25 -15.18
C LEU A 171 2.48 2.32 -14.83
N TYR A 172 3.36 2.06 -13.86
CA TYR A 172 4.46 2.95 -13.54
C TYR A 172 5.37 3.20 -14.75
N ALA A 173 5.74 2.14 -15.48
CA ALA A 173 6.54 2.26 -16.70
C ALA A 173 5.80 3.04 -17.81
N ILE A 174 4.50 2.81 -17.93
CA ILE A 174 3.62 3.47 -18.90
C ILE A 174 3.49 4.99 -18.64
N PHE A 175 3.52 5.44 -17.38
CA PHE A 175 3.41 6.86 -17.03
C PHE A 175 4.76 7.58 -16.89
N GLN A 176 5.89 6.91 -17.16
CA GLN A 176 7.23 7.43 -16.89
C GLN A 176 7.51 8.78 -17.56
N SER A 177 7.17 8.95 -18.85
CA SER A 177 7.41 10.20 -19.58
C SER A 177 6.50 11.34 -19.10
N TYR A 178 5.27 11.03 -18.71
CA TYR A 178 4.36 12.01 -18.10
C TYR A 178 4.87 12.47 -16.73
N LYS A 179 5.30 11.51 -15.89
CA LYS A 179 5.93 11.78 -14.61
C LYS A 179 7.15 12.69 -14.76
N GLU A 180 8.07 12.37 -15.67
CA GLU A 180 9.28 13.17 -15.90
C GLU A 180 8.95 14.61 -16.32
N GLN A 181 7.91 14.81 -17.13
CA GLN A 181 7.44 16.16 -17.47
C GLN A 181 6.88 16.88 -16.23
N ARG A 182 6.01 16.23 -15.46
CA ARG A 182 5.41 16.83 -14.25
C ARG A 182 6.44 17.19 -13.18
N GLN A 183 7.44 16.34 -12.98
CA GLN A 183 8.49 16.55 -11.98
C GLN A 183 9.45 17.71 -12.27
N LYS A 184 9.43 18.26 -13.49
CA LYS A 184 10.09 19.55 -13.78
C LYS A 184 9.44 20.71 -13.03
N HIS A 185 8.15 20.59 -12.72
CA HIS A 185 7.37 21.62 -12.04
C HIS A 185 7.12 21.27 -10.57
N ASP A 186 6.79 20.01 -10.27
CA ASP A 186 6.57 19.51 -8.91
C ASP A 186 7.30 18.18 -8.70
N LYS A 187 8.42 18.24 -7.99
CA LYS A 187 9.26 17.07 -7.70
C LYS A 187 8.55 16.02 -6.85
N THR A 188 7.54 16.42 -6.08
CA THR A 188 6.83 15.55 -5.13
C THR A 188 5.60 14.86 -5.71
N TYR A 189 5.15 15.25 -6.91
CA TYR A 189 3.90 14.78 -7.50
C TYR A 189 3.76 13.25 -7.60
N PHE A 190 4.86 12.51 -7.76
CA PHE A 190 4.90 11.03 -7.82
C PHE A 190 5.58 10.39 -6.60
N ALA A 191 5.84 11.13 -5.52
CA ALA A 191 6.71 10.66 -4.44
C ALA A 191 6.22 9.38 -3.75
N ASN A 192 4.91 9.24 -3.52
CA ASN A 192 4.34 8.05 -2.89
C ASN A 192 4.36 6.86 -3.85
N ILE A 193 3.96 7.08 -5.10
CA ILE A 193 4.05 6.06 -6.16
C ILE A 193 5.49 5.56 -6.34
N ASP A 194 6.49 6.44 -6.27
CA ASP A 194 7.91 6.08 -6.36
C ASP A 194 8.36 5.17 -5.22
N LYS A 195 7.90 5.44 -3.99
CA LYS A 195 8.19 4.60 -2.83
C LYS A 195 7.57 3.22 -3.00
N LEU A 196 6.30 3.15 -3.40
CA LEU A 196 5.60 1.89 -3.63
C LEU A 196 6.26 1.08 -4.75
N TYR A 197 6.59 1.73 -5.88
CA TYR A 197 7.27 1.09 -7.01
C TYR A 197 8.61 0.48 -6.61
N LYS A 198 9.45 1.22 -5.87
CA LYS A 198 10.74 0.70 -5.39
C LYS A 198 10.55 -0.52 -4.51
N ALA A 199 9.58 -0.46 -3.60
CA ALA A 199 9.28 -1.56 -2.69
C ALA A 199 8.82 -2.82 -3.43
N LEU A 200 7.91 -2.66 -4.40
CA LEU A 200 7.43 -3.77 -5.25
C LEU A 200 8.55 -4.36 -6.11
N LYS A 201 9.40 -3.50 -6.69
CA LYS A 201 10.50 -3.96 -7.56
C LYS A 201 11.52 -4.81 -6.81
N THR A 202 11.83 -4.47 -5.56
CA THR A 202 12.75 -5.24 -4.71
C THR A 202 12.21 -6.64 -4.37
N LEU A 203 10.89 -6.83 -4.33
CA LEU A 203 10.27 -8.13 -4.08
C LEU A 203 10.14 -9.01 -5.34
N SER A 204 10.16 -8.39 -6.53
CA SER A 204 10.04 -9.08 -7.82
C SER A 204 11.39 -9.48 -8.45
N ALA A 205 12.50 -9.05 -7.86
CA ALA A 205 13.88 -9.32 -8.30
C ALA A 205 14.47 -10.48 -7.51
#